data_AF-A0A256WM00-F1
#
_entry.id   AF-A0A256WM00-F1
#
_cell.length_a   1.000
_cell.length_b   1.000
_cell.length_c   1.000
_cell.angle_alpha   90.00
_cell.angle_beta   90.00
_cell.angle_gamma   90.00
#
_symmetry.space_group_name_H-M   'P 1'
#
loop_
_entity.id
_entity.type
_entity.pdbx_description
1 polymer ?
#
loop_
_entity_poly.entity_id
_entity_poly.type
_entity_poly.pdbx_seq_one_letter_code
_entity_poly.pdbx_strand_id
1 'polypeptide(L)'
;LNTIILPLFVIWLMKRMQLIKSFSLHTKQDRLLSFLITGMFYMSTWYIFQELNLIPLLNLILLMSAILVLMASFISAFWKISIHSISIGAVSAAVLYLTINFYISGPWLLYFVVFLSGLVGFARLKLNAHSPKQVYVGYFMGFMVLSFFMWVKGF
;
A
#
# COMPACT_ATOMS: atom_id res chain seq x y z
N LEU A 1 11.96 -1.31 -10.66
CA LEU A 1 12.06 -0.03 -11.40
C LEU A 1 10.75 0.78 -11.30
N ASN A 2 9.64 0.27 -11.84
CA ASN A 2 8.34 0.97 -11.86
C ASN A 2 7.71 1.24 -10.49
N THR A 3 7.92 0.40 -9.48
CA THR A 3 7.18 0.53 -8.21
C THR A 3 7.77 1.54 -7.22
N ILE A 4 9.00 2.02 -7.46
CA ILE A 4 9.72 2.91 -6.53
C ILE A 4 10.47 4.00 -7.30
N ILE A 5 11.42 3.61 -8.17
CA ILE A 5 12.37 4.54 -8.79
C ILE A 5 11.64 5.55 -9.71
N LEU A 6 10.80 5.06 -10.61
CA LEU A 6 10.08 5.92 -11.56
C LEU A 6 9.04 6.83 -10.89
N PRO A 7 8.18 6.36 -9.96
CA PRO A 7 7.29 7.21 -9.20
C PRO A 7 8.04 8.31 -8.45
N LEU A 8 9.15 7.99 -7.77
CA LEU A 8 9.95 8.97 -7.04
C LEU A 8 10.58 10.00 -7.98
N PHE A 9 11.09 9.56 -9.13
CA PHE A 9 11.63 10.46 -10.15
C PHE A 9 10.56 11.42 -10.68
N VAL A 10 9.35 10.93 -10.95
CA VAL A 10 8.24 11.77 -11.40
C VAL A 10 7.78 12.73 -10.29
N ILE A 11 7.68 12.27 -9.04
CA ILE A 11 7.36 13.14 -7.89
C ILE A 11 8.43 14.23 -7.71
N TRP A 12 9.70 13.90 -7.92
CA TRP A 12 10.80 14.87 -7.91
C TRP A 12 10.64 15.91 -9.04
N LEU A 13 10.30 15.49 -10.25
CA LEU A 13 10.00 16.41 -11.37
C LEU A 13 8.80 17.32 -11.06
N MET A 14 7.72 16.77 -10.52
CA MET A 14 6.54 17.56 -10.13
C MET A 14 6.88 18.66 -9.12
N LYS A 15 7.77 18.38 -8.17
CA LYS A 15 8.27 19.38 -7.24
C LYS A 15 9.05 20.48 -7.96
N ARG A 16 9.92 20.11 -8.91
CA ARG A 16 10.69 21.06 -9.73
C ARG A 16 9.78 21.95 -10.58
N MET A 17 8.66 21.40 -11.05
CA MET A 17 7.61 22.11 -11.80
C MET A 17 6.60 22.87 -10.90
N GLN A 18 6.82 22.91 -9.58
CA GLN A 18 5.94 23.55 -8.59
C GLN A 18 4.50 23.00 -8.55
N LEU A 19 4.27 21.78 -9.07
CA LEU A 19 2.97 21.08 -9.00
C LEU A 19 2.67 20.55 -7.60
N ILE A 20 3.72 20.28 -6.80
CA ILE A 20 3.62 19.92 -5.38
C ILE A 20 4.50 20.83 -4.54
N LYS A 21 4.05 21.16 -3.33
CA LYS A 21 4.75 22.13 -2.46
C LYS A 21 5.91 21.49 -1.70
N SER A 22 5.82 20.20 -1.36
CA SER A 22 6.80 19.53 -0.49
C SER A 22 6.89 18.03 -0.74
N PHE A 23 8.06 17.44 -0.47
CA PHE A 23 8.22 15.97 -0.45
C PHE A 23 7.50 15.31 0.72
N SER A 24 7.25 16.07 1.78
CA SER A 24 6.48 15.63 2.95
C SER A 24 4.96 15.61 2.70
N LEU A 25 4.52 15.96 1.48
CA LEU A 25 3.14 15.85 0.98
C LEU A 25 2.11 16.40 1.96
N HIS A 26 2.35 17.61 2.48
CA HIS A 26 1.51 18.21 3.51
C HIS A 26 0.10 18.54 2.99
N THR A 27 -0.03 18.91 1.72
CA THR A 27 -1.32 19.29 1.14
C THR A 27 -2.12 18.06 0.68
N LYS A 28 -3.45 18.20 0.63
CA LYS A 28 -4.33 17.19 0.05
C LYS A 28 -4.02 16.94 -1.43
N GLN A 29 -3.71 18.01 -2.16
CA GLN A 29 -3.41 17.97 -3.59
C GLN A 29 -2.07 17.27 -3.87
N ASP A 30 -1.03 17.55 -3.07
CA ASP A 30 0.28 16.88 -3.18
C ASP A 30 0.12 15.36 -3.03
N ARG A 31 -0.68 14.90 -2.05
CA ARG A 31 -0.95 13.48 -1.82
C ARG A 31 -1.78 12.85 -2.93
N LEU A 32 -2.84 13.53 -3.38
CA LEU A 32 -3.68 13.05 -4.47
C LEU A 32 -2.84 12.78 -5.72
N LEU A 33 -2.05 13.78 -6.16
CA LEU A 33 -1.23 13.65 -7.36
C LEU A 33 -0.14 12.59 -7.21
N SER A 34 0.57 12.58 -6.08
CA SER A 34 1.67 11.63 -5.85
C SER A 34 1.18 10.18 -5.78
N PHE A 35 0.04 9.94 -5.13
CA PHE A 35 -0.55 8.60 -5.03
C PHE A 35 -1.19 8.16 -6.35
N LEU A 36 -1.79 9.06 -7.12
CA LEU A 36 -2.29 8.73 -8.47
C LEU A 36 -1.14 8.25 -9.38
N ILE A 37 -0.04 8.99 -9.43
CA ILE A 37 1.14 8.61 -10.23
C ILE A 37 1.72 7.28 -9.76
N THR A 38 1.85 7.09 -8.45
CA THR A 38 2.30 5.80 -7.89
C THR A 38 1.36 4.67 -8.30
N GLY A 39 0.05 4.87 -8.18
CA GLY A 39 -0.96 3.89 -8.59
C GLY A 39 -0.89 3.54 -10.08
N MET A 40 -0.67 4.52 -10.96
CA MET A 40 -0.50 4.29 -12.40
C MET A 40 0.71 3.40 -12.72
N PHE A 41 1.85 3.62 -12.05
CA PHE A 41 3.02 2.76 -12.23
C PHE A 41 2.85 1.36 -11.65
N TYR A 42 2.06 1.21 -10.58
CA TYR A 42 1.68 -0.11 -10.09
C TYR A 42 0.76 -0.83 -11.08
N MET A 43 -0.22 -0.13 -11.67
CA MET A 43 -1.07 -0.67 -12.72
C MET A 43 -0.27 -1.10 -13.96
N SER A 44 0.72 -0.30 -14.39
CA SER A 44 1.57 -0.70 -15.52
C SER A 44 2.43 -1.91 -15.20
N THR A 45 2.93 -2.02 -13.96
CA THR A 45 3.67 -3.22 -13.50
C THR A 45 2.76 -4.46 -13.50
N TRP A 46 1.54 -4.33 -13.01
CA TRP A 46 0.54 -5.41 -13.07
C TRP A 46 0.24 -5.83 -14.52
N TYR A 47 0.06 -4.88 -15.44
CA TYR A 47 -0.18 -5.18 -16.85
C TYR A 47 0.97 -5.99 -17.46
N ILE A 48 2.22 -5.56 -17.23
CA ILE A 48 3.41 -6.31 -17.68
C ILE A 48 3.45 -7.71 -17.08
N PHE A 49 3.12 -7.86 -15.80
CA PHE A 49 3.15 -9.16 -15.11
C PHE A 49 2.07 -10.12 -15.62
N GLN A 50 0.92 -9.58 -16.03
CA GLN A 50 -0.13 -10.35 -16.72
C GLN A 50 0.34 -10.86 -18.07
N GLU A 51 0.90 -10.00 -18.90
CA GLU A 51 1.39 -10.38 -20.25
C GLU A 51 2.50 -11.43 -20.17
N LEU A 52 3.36 -11.35 -19.16
CA LEU A 52 4.44 -12.32 -18.92
C LEU A 52 3.96 -13.61 -18.23
N ASN A 53 2.66 -13.76 -17.94
CA ASN A 53 2.07 -14.91 -17.24
C ASN A 53 2.85 -15.29 -15.96
N LEU A 54 3.24 -14.29 -15.18
CA LEU A 54 3.95 -14.49 -13.92
C LEU A 54 3.03 -15.09 -12.84
N ILE A 55 3.63 -15.48 -11.70
CA ILE A 55 2.96 -16.16 -10.59
C ILE A 55 1.63 -15.46 -10.24
N PRO A 56 0.47 -16.15 -10.33
CA PRO A 56 -0.86 -15.53 -10.17
C PRO A 56 -1.07 -14.79 -8.86
N LEU A 57 -0.46 -15.29 -7.78
CA LEU A 57 -0.47 -14.68 -6.46
C LEU A 57 0.20 -13.31 -6.46
N LEU A 58 1.41 -13.23 -7.01
CA LEU A 58 2.19 -11.99 -7.08
C LEU A 58 1.45 -10.96 -7.93
N ASN A 59 0.82 -11.41 -9.01
CA ASN A 59 0.06 -10.54 -9.86
C ASN A 59 -1.21 -9.98 -9.19
N LEU A 60 -1.91 -10.79 -8.38
CA LEU A 60 -3.03 -10.30 -7.56
C LEU A 60 -2.55 -9.26 -6.53
N ILE A 61 -1.44 -9.53 -5.84
CA ILE A 61 -0.87 -8.60 -4.85
C ILE A 61 -0.54 -7.25 -5.50
N LEU A 62 0.03 -7.26 -6.72
CA LEU A 62 0.32 -6.03 -7.46
C LEU A 62 -0.94 -5.26 -7.84
N LEU A 63 -1.97 -5.95 -8.36
CA LEU A 63 -3.25 -5.32 -8.71
C LEU A 63 -3.89 -4.68 -7.47
N MET A 64 -3.96 -5.44 -6.38
CA MET A 64 -4.57 -4.96 -5.13
C MET A 64 -3.77 -3.84 -4.50
N SER A 65 -2.43 -3.85 -4.61
CA SER A 65 -1.58 -2.74 -4.19
C SER A 65 -1.88 -1.47 -5.00
N ALA A 66 -2.05 -1.59 -6.32
CA ALA A 66 -2.44 -0.48 -7.18
C ALA A 66 -3.80 0.11 -6.75
N ILE A 67 -4.80 -0.76 -6.58
CA ILE A 67 -6.15 -0.36 -6.14
C ILE A 67 -6.10 0.30 -4.77
N LEU A 68 -5.40 -0.28 -3.80
CA LEU A 68 -5.28 0.29 -2.44
C LEU A 68 -4.61 1.66 -2.45
N VAL A 69 -3.56 1.87 -3.25
CA VAL A 69 -2.90 3.18 -3.40
C VAL A 69 -3.85 4.20 -4.02
N LEU A 70 -4.61 3.81 -5.05
CA LEU A 70 -5.61 4.68 -5.67
C LEU A 70 -6.75 5.02 -4.68
N MET A 71 -7.30 4.04 -3.97
CA MET A 71 -8.28 4.29 -2.92
C MET A 71 -7.72 5.21 -1.81
N ALA A 72 -6.47 4.98 -1.38
CA ALA A 72 -5.79 5.84 -0.43
C ALA A 72 -5.65 7.28 -0.95
N SER A 73 -5.44 7.45 -2.26
CA SER A 73 -5.42 8.76 -2.94
C SER A 73 -6.75 9.49 -2.80
N PHE A 74 -7.85 8.84 -3.17
CA PHE A 74 -9.20 9.41 -3.08
C PHE A 74 -9.60 9.71 -1.64
N ILE A 75 -9.39 8.78 -0.71
CA ILE A 75 -9.71 8.98 0.70
C ILE A 75 -8.85 10.12 1.28
N SER A 76 -7.56 10.18 0.92
CA SER A 76 -6.62 11.21 1.39
C SER A 76 -7.00 12.64 1.01
N ALA A 77 -7.82 12.82 -0.03
CA ALA A 77 -8.38 14.11 -0.42
C ALA A 77 -9.38 14.66 0.62
N PHE A 78 -10.09 13.77 1.33
CA PHE A 78 -11.07 14.14 2.35
C PHE A 78 -10.51 13.98 3.75
N TRP A 79 -9.87 12.84 4.04
CA TRP A 79 -9.37 12.45 5.35
C TRP A 79 -7.98 11.82 5.24
N LYS A 80 -7.00 12.31 6.00
CA LYS A 80 -5.58 11.93 5.89
C LYS A 80 -5.30 10.52 6.41
N ILE A 81 -5.78 9.51 5.69
CA ILE A 81 -5.54 8.09 5.98
C ILE A 81 -4.04 7.76 5.83
N SER A 82 -3.56 6.82 6.64
CA SER A 82 -2.15 6.43 6.64
C SER A 82 -1.88 5.35 5.58
N ILE A 83 -1.24 5.72 4.47
CA ILE A 83 -0.86 4.77 3.41
C ILE A 83 0.10 3.68 3.92
N HIS A 84 0.99 4.02 4.86
CA HIS A 84 1.89 3.04 5.47
C HIS A 84 1.14 2.00 6.30
N SER A 85 0.05 2.42 6.96
CA SER A 85 -0.81 1.50 7.71
C SER A 85 -1.59 0.60 6.76
N ILE A 86 -2.11 1.15 5.64
CA ILE A 86 -2.72 0.36 4.55
C ILE A 86 -1.74 -0.69 4.03
N SER A 87 -0.51 -0.31 3.71
CA SER A 87 0.50 -1.23 3.19
C SER A 87 0.83 -2.36 4.18
N ILE A 88 1.10 -2.07 5.45
CA ILE A 88 1.44 -3.13 6.42
C ILE A 88 0.22 -4.00 6.77
N GLY A 89 -1.00 -3.46 6.69
CA GLY A 89 -2.24 -4.23 6.77
C GLY A 89 -2.40 -5.22 5.61
N ALA A 90 -2.14 -4.77 4.39
CA ALA A 90 -2.13 -5.64 3.21
C ALA A 90 -1.04 -6.72 3.32
N VAL A 91 0.18 -6.39 3.75
CA VAL A 91 1.23 -7.40 3.98
C VAL A 91 0.80 -8.42 5.05
N SER A 92 0.15 -7.98 6.12
CA SER A 92 -0.39 -8.88 7.15
C SER A 92 -1.42 -9.86 6.57
N ALA A 93 -2.31 -9.40 5.69
CA ALA A 93 -3.29 -10.23 4.99
C ALA A 93 -2.62 -11.27 4.07
N ALA A 94 -1.63 -10.85 3.27
CA ALA A 94 -0.90 -11.74 2.39
C ALA A 94 -0.19 -12.85 3.16
N VAL A 95 0.50 -12.49 4.26
CA VAL A 95 1.20 -13.46 5.11
C VAL A 95 0.21 -14.39 5.80
N LEU A 96 -0.91 -13.89 6.33
CA LEU A 96 -1.94 -14.73 6.93
C LEU A 96 -2.46 -15.78 5.93
N TYR A 97 -2.81 -15.35 4.71
CA TYR A 97 -3.28 -16.25 3.67
C TYR A 97 -2.23 -17.31 3.31
N LEU A 98 -0.96 -16.91 3.18
CA LEU A 98 0.15 -17.81 2.90
C LEU A 98 0.41 -18.82 4.03
N THR A 99 0.35 -18.38 5.28
CA THR A 99 0.52 -19.26 6.45
C THR A 99 -0.59 -20.30 6.52
N ILE A 100 -1.84 -19.93 6.23
CA ILE A 100 -2.98 -20.85 6.30
C ILE A 100 -2.99 -21.84 5.12
N ASN A 101 -2.78 -21.36 3.90
CA ASN A 101 -3.01 -22.18 2.69
C ASN A 101 -1.76 -22.92 2.22
N PHE A 102 -0.56 -22.40 2.50
CA PHE A 102 0.70 -22.98 2.01
C PHE A 102 1.62 -23.48 3.13
N TYR A 103 1.15 -23.48 4.39
CA TYR A 103 1.89 -23.95 5.57
C TYR A 103 3.30 -23.38 5.69
N ILE A 104 3.51 -22.14 5.21
CA ILE A 104 4.82 -21.50 5.20
C ILE A 104 5.27 -21.24 6.64
N SER A 105 6.34 -21.93 7.06
CA SER A 105 7.20 -21.67 8.24
C SER A 105 6.51 -21.40 9.59
N GLY A 106 5.29 -21.90 9.78
CA GLY A 106 4.51 -21.72 11.01
C GLY A 106 4.06 -20.27 11.26
N PRO A 107 3.46 -19.97 12.42
CA PRO A 107 2.87 -18.65 12.67
C PRO A 107 3.92 -17.54 12.95
N TRP A 108 5.22 -17.86 12.94
CA TRP A 108 6.29 -16.92 13.28
C TRP A 108 6.36 -15.71 12.37
N LEU A 109 6.20 -15.92 11.05
CA LEU A 109 6.20 -14.83 10.08
C LEU A 109 5.00 -13.89 10.31
N LEU A 110 3.84 -14.45 10.66
CA LEU A 110 2.66 -13.67 11.00
C LEU A 110 2.88 -12.84 12.26
N TYR A 111 3.42 -13.43 13.33
CA TYR A 111 3.74 -12.69 14.56
C TYR A 111 4.74 -11.57 14.31
N PHE A 112 5.76 -11.83 13.48
CA PHE A 112 6.73 -10.82 13.10
C PHE A 112 6.08 -9.65 12.34
N VAL A 113 5.22 -9.93 11.37
CA VAL A 113 4.51 -8.88 10.60
C VAL A 113 3.52 -8.10 11.48
N VAL A 114 2.82 -8.75 12.42
CA VAL A 114 1.96 -8.06 13.39
C VAL A 114 2.77 -7.18 14.34
N PHE A 115 3.94 -7.63 14.77
CA PHE A 115 4.84 -6.79 15.56
C PHE A 115 5.32 -5.57 14.77
N LEU A 116 5.73 -5.76 13.51
CA LEU A 116 6.12 -4.66 12.62
C LEU A 116 4.96 -3.69 12.35
N SER A 117 3.71 -4.18 12.25
CA SER A 117 2.54 -3.30 12.06
C SER A 117 2.34 -2.39 13.27
N GLY A 118 2.56 -2.90 14.49
CA GLY A 118 2.59 -2.11 15.73
C GLY A 118 3.67 -1.03 15.71
N LEU A 119 4.90 -1.36 15.29
CA LEU A 119 6.00 -0.40 15.17
C LEU A 119 5.71 0.69 14.13
N VAL A 120 5.16 0.30 12.97
CA VAL A 120 4.78 1.25 11.92
C VAL A 120 3.68 2.18 12.43
N GLY A 121 2.64 1.64 13.08
CA GLY A 121 1.56 2.43 13.67
C GLY A 121 2.09 3.41 14.73
N PHE A 122 2.92 2.92 15.65
CA PHE A 122 3.56 3.73 16.67
C PHE A 122 4.39 4.87 16.09
N ALA A 123 5.23 4.60 15.07
CA ALA A 123 6.03 5.63 14.43
C ALA A 123 5.16 6.74 13.80
N ARG A 124 4.01 6.39 13.20
CA ARG A 124 3.10 7.38 12.61
C ARG A 124 2.42 8.26 13.64
N LEU A 125 2.08 7.70 14.81
CA LEU A 125 1.51 8.44 15.93
C LEU A 125 2.56 9.31 16.62
N LYS A 126 3.75 8.76 16.89
CA LYS A 126 4.86 9.49 17.54
C LYS A 126 5.34 10.70 16.72
N LEU A 127 5.31 10.59 15.39
CA LEU A 127 5.63 11.70 14.49
C LEU A 127 4.50 12.74 14.36
N ASN A 128 3.37 12.58 15.08
CA ASN A 128 2.17 13.39 14.93
C ASN A 128 1.68 13.52 13.47
N ALA A 129 2.02 12.53 12.63
CA ALA A 129 1.73 12.57 11.21
C ALA A 129 0.26 12.23 10.92
N HIS A 130 -0.33 11.39 11.79
CA HIS A 130 -1.68 10.85 11.69
C HIS A 130 -2.32 10.67 13.07
N SER A 131 -3.65 10.60 13.13
CA SER A 131 -4.39 10.24 14.34
C SER A 131 -4.56 8.71 14.47
N PRO A 132 -4.87 8.17 15.67
CA PRO A 132 -5.11 6.74 15.87
C PRO A 132 -6.16 6.16 14.91
N LYS A 133 -7.26 6.90 14.68
CA LYS A 133 -8.30 6.49 13.73
C LYS A 133 -7.76 6.33 12.31
N GLN A 134 -6.90 7.24 11.84
CA GLN A 134 -6.31 7.19 10.50
C GLN A 134 -5.35 6.01 10.32
N VAL A 135 -4.66 5.62 11.40
CA VAL A 135 -3.76 4.46 11.42
C VAL A 135 -4.57 3.16 11.41
N TYR A 136 -5.52 2.99 12.34
CA TYR A 136 -6.32 1.77 12.44
C TYR A 136 -7.20 1.53 11.21
N VAL A 137 -7.92 2.57 10.74
CA VAL A 137 -8.73 2.43 9.52
C VAL A 137 -7.86 2.11 8.31
N GLY A 138 -6.66 2.72 8.21
CA GLY A 138 -5.71 2.36 7.18
C GLY A 138 -5.31 0.89 7.24
N TYR A 139 -4.89 0.41 8.42
CA TYR A 139 -4.51 -0.99 8.62
C TYR A 139 -5.62 -1.96 8.23
N PHE A 140 -6.83 -1.78 8.78
CA PHE A 140 -7.95 -2.66 8.50
C PHE A 140 -8.41 -2.59 7.04
N MET A 141 -8.35 -1.42 6.41
CA MET A 141 -8.66 -1.29 4.99
C MET A 141 -7.71 -2.13 4.14
N GLY A 142 -6.40 -2.01 4.34
CA GLY A 142 -5.42 -2.82 3.61
C GLY A 142 -5.59 -4.31 3.86
N PHE A 143 -5.79 -4.68 5.13
CA PHE A 143 -5.97 -6.07 5.53
C PHE A 143 -7.23 -6.70 4.92
N MET A 144 -8.39 -6.04 5.07
CA MET A 144 -9.68 -6.60 4.65
C MET A 144 -9.80 -6.67 3.13
N VAL A 145 -9.37 -5.62 2.42
CA VAL A 145 -9.42 -5.60 0.95
C VAL A 145 -8.56 -6.72 0.38
N LEU A 146 -7.27 -6.81 0.76
CA LEU A 146 -6.42 -7.84 0.18
C LEU A 146 -6.87 -9.25 0.59
N SER A 147 -7.22 -9.45 1.87
CA SER A 147 -7.73 -10.74 2.34
C SER A 147 -8.92 -11.17 1.50
N PHE A 148 -9.96 -10.32 1.39
CA PHE A 148 -11.17 -10.65 0.65
C PHE A 148 -10.88 -11.17 -0.77
N PHE A 149 -10.04 -10.45 -1.53
CA PHE A 149 -9.71 -10.87 -2.89
C PHE A 149 -8.86 -12.15 -2.97
N MET A 150 -7.96 -12.39 -2.02
CA MET A 150 -7.18 -13.63 -1.98
C MET A 150 -8.07 -14.84 -1.69
N TRP A 151 -8.99 -14.71 -0.74
CA TRP A 151 -9.93 -15.79 -0.38
C TRP A 151 -10.95 -16.06 -1.49
N VAL A 152 -11.44 -15.01 -2.18
CA VAL A 152 -12.37 -15.17 -3.31
C VAL A 152 -11.69 -15.79 -4.52
N LYS A 153 -10.44 -15.40 -4.83
CA LYS A 153 -9.76 -15.92 -6.02
C LYS A 153 -9.33 -17.38 -5.87
N GLY A 154 -9.04 -17.83 -4.64
CA GLY A 154 -8.71 -19.22 -4.31
C GLY A 154 -7.55 -19.76 -5.15
N PHE A 155 -6.32 -19.53 -4.71
CA PHE A 155 -5.13 -20.11 -5.32
C PHE A 155 -4.88 -21.54 -4.86
#